data_AF-A0AAW5DBK4-F1
#
_entry.id   AF-A0AAW5DBK4-F1
#
_cell.length_a   1.000
_cell.length_b   1.000
_cell.length_c   1.000
_cell.angle_alpha   90.00
_cell.angle_beta   90.00
_cell.angle_gamma   90.00
#
_symmetry.space_group_name_H-M   'P 1'
#
loop_
_entity.id
_entity.type
_entity.pdbx_description
1 polymer ?
#
loop_
_entity_poly.entity_id
_entity_poly.type
_entity_poly.pdbx_seq_one_letter_code
_entity_poly.pdbx_strand_id
1 'polypeptide(L)'
;MCGKCIEGCYLAGWRNGVYSFEHMQEEPDFMGKDVKAAHGLVEAVCSLGSSLNELHALGLADSPMIAWAGWIYSRNELHTQIDLTRHDDVLKYQRALRHSKESKWAEINALYPNVEKFLDNLTLQDIANTLDEALLDEIETCLLALHGNGYYTFEFVESMFAAEGLFPIIELSETAKPSLFVDHALEIFLLTEHLLHYRPFSWALRVALSVDLTCDFDSYHMAWRRYTANRVLNTLLINRNLKGVYALASTLELNTVHAICQRNVANKHLLTQLLSVVNNCKGDTYIEPKRLAAHITSLISV
;
A
#
# COMPACT_ATOMS: atom_id res chain seq x y z
N MET A 1 -3.35 -1.13 20.15
CA MET A 1 -4.21 -0.31 19.26
C MET A 1 -4.21 -1.04 17.92
N CYS A 2 -5.33 -1.18 17.22
CA CYS A 2 -5.32 -1.94 15.96
C CYS A 2 -4.82 -1.09 14.77
N GLY A 3 -4.23 -1.73 13.76
CA GLY A 3 -3.77 -1.07 12.52
C GLY A 3 -4.83 -0.22 11.82
N LYS A 4 -6.13 -0.52 11.99
CA LYS A 4 -7.24 0.31 11.46
C LYS A 4 -7.36 1.67 12.16
N CYS A 5 -7.04 1.74 13.45
CA CYS A 5 -6.98 3.03 14.17
C CYS A 5 -5.81 3.87 13.66
N ILE A 6 -4.67 3.23 13.34
CA ILE A 6 -3.50 3.89 12.77
C ILE A 6 -3.82 4.48 11.40
N GLU A 7 -4.45 3.70 10.52
CA GLU A 7 -4.89 4.20 9.22
C GLU A 7 -5.76 5.45 9.34
N GLY A 8 -6.72 5.47 10.27
CA GLY A 8 -7.56 6.63 10.53
C GLY A 8 -6.76 7.89 10.86
N CYS A 9 -5.73 7.78 11.70
CA CYS A 9 -4.84 8.89 12.06
C CYS A 9 -4.05 9.42 10.86
N TYR A 10 -3.46 8.53 10.05
CA TYR A 10 -2.73 8.96 8.85
C TYR A 10 -3.69 9.54 7.81
N LEU A 11 -4.86 8.95 7.57
CA LEU A 11 -5.84 9.46 6.61
C LEU A 11 -6.38 10.84 6.98
N ALA A 12 -6.39 11.20 8.28
CA ALA A 12 -6.74 12.54 8.72
C ALA A 12 -5.77 13.63 8.21
N GLY A 13 -4.55 13.25 7.83
CA GLY A 13 -3.57 14.15 7.22
C GLY A 13 -3.97 14.70 5.84
N TRP A 14 -4.97 14.10 5.18
CA TRP A 14 -5.46 14.58 3.89
C TRP A 14 -6.45 15.75 4.02
N ARG A 15 -6.21 16.81 3.25
CA ARG A 15 -7.11 17.95 3.04
C ARG A 15 -7.14 18.30 1.56
N ASN A 16 -8.30 18.12 0.92
CA ASN A 16 -8.54 18.53 -0.48
C ASN A 16 -7.46 18.04 -1.46
N GLY A 17 -6.99 16.80 -1.28
CA GLY A 17 -5.95 16.19 -2.13
C GLY A 17 -4.52 16.64 -1.88
N VAL A 18 -4.28 17.31 -0.74
CA VAL A 18 -2.95 17.55 -0.19
C VAL A 18 -2.82 16.79 1.12
N TYR A 19 -1.72 16.06 1.28
CA TYR A 19 -1.35 15.37 2.51
C TYR A 19 -0.37 16.23 3.31
N SER A 20 -0.63 16.41 4.60
CA SER A 20 0.31 17.02 5.53
C SER A 20 0.36 16.26 6.84
N PHE A 21 1.58 16.01 7.32
CA PHE A 21 1.81 15.45 8.66
C PHE A 21 1.30 16.37 9.77
N GLU A 22 1.25 17.69 9.54
CA GLU A 22 0.75 18.68 10.51
C GLU A 22 -0.76 18.56 10.76
N HIS A 23 -1.48 17.89 9.86
CA HIS A 23 -2.94 17.72 9.95
C HIS A 23 -3.34 16.39 10.60
N MET A 24 -2.38 15.54 10.96
CA MET A 24 -2.64 14.33 11.71
C MET A 24 -3.12 14.70 13.13
N GLN A 25 -4.13 14.00 13.63
CA GLN A 25 -4.77 14.34 14.91
C GLN A 25 -3.89 14.01 16.13
N GLU A 26 -2.93 13.10 15.96
CA GLU A 26 -1.96 12.70 16.98
C GLU A 26 -0.59 12.58 16.29
N GLU A 27 0.46 13.14 16.89
CA GLU A 27 1.83 12.80 16.49
C GLU A 27 2.07 11.32 16.84
N PRO A 28 2.72 10.55 15.96
CA PRO A 28 2.93 9.11 16.16
C PRO A 28 4.05 8.83 17.18
N ASP A 29 4.06 9.55 18.31
CA ASP A 29 5.05 9.40 19.38
C ASP A 29 5.07 7.97 19.95
N PHE A 30 3.98 7.22 19.81
CA PHE A 30 3.88 5.83 20.25
C PHE A 30 4.15 4.78 19.14
N MET A 31 4.30 5.18 17.87
CA MET A 31 4.43 4.25 16.73
C MET A 31 5.84 4.20 16.13
N GLY A 32 6.73 5.12 16.50
CA GLY A 32 8.11 5.14 16.03
C GLY A 32 8.27 5.60 14.56
N LYS A 33 9.53 5.75 14.14
CA LYS A 33 9.88 6.28 12.81
C LYS A 33 9.45 5.37 11.66
N ASP A 34 9.43 4.06 11.89
CA ASP A 34 9.14 3.08 10.84
C ASP A 34 7.67 3.10 10.42
N VAL A 35 6.74 3.30 11.36
CA VAL A 35 5.31 3.45 11.05
C VAL A 35 5.04 4.79 10.37
N LYS A 36 5.72 5.86 10.78
CA LYS A 36 5.68 7.16 10.10
C LYS A 36 6.16 7.04 8.66
N ALA A 37 7.24 6.31 8.42
CA ALA A 37 7.70 6.02 7.07
C ALA A 37 6.70 5.12 6.31
N ALA A 38 6.12 4.12 6.98
CA ALA A 38 5.17 3.16 6.41
C ALA A 38 3.96 3.80 5.75
N HIS A 39 3.28 4.67 6.49
CA HIS A 39 2.07 5.31 6.00
C HIS A 39 2.39 6.64 5.34
N GLY A 40 3.28 7.43 5.95
CA GLY A 40 3.60 8.78 5.53
C GLY A 40 4.23 8.87 4.14
N LEU A 41 5.18 7.99 3.80
CA LEU A 41 5.80 8.00 2.47
C LEU A 41 4.78 7.66 1.38
N VAL A 42 3.91 6.68 1.62
CA VAL A 42 2.92 6.25 0.63
C VAL A 42 1.84 7.31 0.40
N GLU A 43 1.37 7.99 1.45
CA GLU A 43 0.41 9.08 1.29
C GLU A 43 1.06 10.31 0.66
N ALA A 44 2.24 10.71 1.16
CA ALA A 44 2.90 11.92 0.70
C ALA A 44 3.26 11.85 -0.78
N VAL A 45 3.79 10.72 -1.30
CA VAL A 45 4.13 10.63 -2.74
C VAL A 45 2.91 10.74 -3.67
N CYS A 46 1.71 10.50 -3.14
CA CYS A 46 0.45 10.67 -3.88
C CYS A 46 -0.16 12.07 -3.70
N SER A 47 0.44 12.93 -2.88
CA SER A 47 -0.06 14.28 -2.59
C SER A 47 0.40 15.29 -3.63
N LEU A 48 -0.54 16.11 -4.10
CA LEU A 48 -0.21 17.26 -4.93
C LEU A 48 0.70 18.23 -4.16
N GLY A 49 1.76 18.69 -4.83
CA GLY A 49 2.70 19.66 -4.26
C GLY A 49 3.73 19.09 -3.28
N SER A 50 3.67 17.80 -2.94
CA SER A 50 4.69 17.17 -2.10
C SER A 50 6.03 17.03 -2.83
N SER A 51 7.15 17.04 -2.11
CA SER A 51 8.47 16.78 -2.72
C SER A 51 9.39 15.90 -1.88
N LEU A 52 10.38 15.28 -2.52
CA LEU A 52 11.44 14.55 -1.82
C LEU A 52 12.12 15.38 -0.72
N ASN A 53 12.30 16.69 -0.95
CA ASN A 53 12.94 17.57 0.02
C ASN A 53 12.09 17.73 1.29
N GLU A 54 10.77 17.76 1.16
CA GLU A 54 9.86 17.79 2.31
C GLU A 54 9.93 16.47 3.09
N LEU A 55 9.99 15.32 2.39
CA LEU A 55 10.17 14.01 3.04
C LEU A 55 11.50 13.96 3.81
N HIS A 56 12.58 14.53 3.26
CA HIS A 56 13.85 14.64 3.97
C HIS A 56 13.74 15.53 5.21
N ALA A 57 13.10 16.70 5.10
CA ALA A 57 12.90 17.63 6.21
C ALA A 57 12.07 17.00 7.35
N LEU A 58 11.20 16.04 7.02
CA LEU A 58 10.38 15.30 7.98
C LEU A 58 11.12 14.13 8.66
N GLY A 59 12.41 13.96 8.37
CA GLY A 59 13.26 12.92 8.94
C GLY A 59 13.02 11.53 8.34
N LEU A 60 12.46 11.45 7.13
CA LEU A 60 12.18 10.19 6.44
C LEU A 60 13.26 9.79 5.42
N ALA A 61 14.33 10.58 5.32
CA ALA A 61 15.46 10.32 4.42
C ALA A 61 16.18 8.99 4.70
N ASP A 62 16.18 8.55 5.96
CA ASP A 62 16.86 7.32 6.38
C ASP A 62 16.03 6.05 6.10
N SER A 63 14.74 6.20 5.74
CA SER A 63 13.91 5.05 5.38
C SER A 63 14.31 4.53 4.00
N PRO A 64 14.48 3.21 3.79
CA PRO A 64 14.80 2.65 2.48
C PRO A 64 13.71 2.96 1.44
N MET A 65 12.48 3.20 1.88
CA MET A 65 11.34 3.54 1.03
C MET A 65 11.47 4.92 0.38
N ILE A 66 12.46 5.73 0.76
CA ILE A 66 12.80 6.97 0.04
C ILE A 66 13.24 6.68 -1.41
N ALA A 67 13.85 5.52 -1.67
CA ALA A 67 14.23 5.10 -3.02
C ALA A 67 13.00 4.88 -3.91
N TRP A 68 11.99 4.19 -3.37
CA TRP A 68 10.70 4.03 -4.05
C TRP A 68 9.99 5.37 -4.25
N ALA A 69 9.98 6.26 -3.24
CA ALA A 69 9.43 7.60 -3.37
C ALA A 69 10.12 8.40 -4.48
N GLY A 70 11.45 8.32 -4.57
CA GLY A 70 12.25 8.94 -5.62
C GLY A 70 11.85 8.45 -6.99
N TRP A 71 11.64 7.13 -7.14
CA TRP A 71 11.11 6.56 -8.37
C TRP A 71 9.71 7.10 -8.71
N ILE A 72 8.76 7.09 -7.76
CA ILE A 72 7.40 7.59 -7.99
C ILE A 72 7.41 9.03 -8.49
N TYR A 73 8.15 9.92 -7.81
CA TYR A 73 8.22 11.31 -8.22
C TYR A 73 8.93 11.49 -9.57
N SER A 74 9.90 10.64 -9.92
CA SER A 74 10.56 10.68 -11.24
C SER A 74 9.61 10.37 -12.40
N ARG A 75 8.50 9.66 -12.14
CA ARG A 75 7.45 9.35 -13.12
C ARG A 75 6.41 10.45 -13.25
N ASN A 76 6.41 11.43 -12.35
CA ASN A 76 5.44 12.52 -12.36
C ASN A 76 6.04 13.76 -13.04
N GLU A 77 5.44 14.15 -14.17
CA GLU A 77 5.89 15.27 -15.02
C GLU A 77 5.89 16.64 -14.31
N LEU A 78 5.22 16.75 -13.17
CA LEU A 78 5.19 17.98 -12.36
C LEU A 78 6.50 18.21 -11.57
N HIS A 79 7.36 17.19 -11.44
CA HIS A 79 8.64 17.33 -10.76
C HIS A 79 9.78 17.56 -11.75
N THR A 80 10.73 18.41 -11.35
CA THR A 80 12.04 18.50 -12.01
C THR A 80 12.71 17.12 -12.03
N GLN A 81 13.46 16.80 -13.09
CA GLN A 81 14.13 15.51 -13.24
C GLN A 81 14.84 15.08 -11.95
N ILE A 82 14.39 13.95 -11.38
CA ILE A 82 14.95 13.36 -10.18
C ILE A 82 16.08 12.43 -10.58
N ASP A 83 17.26 12.68 -10.00
CA ASP A 83 18.42 11.81 -10.14
C ASP A 83 18.26 10.58 -9.25
N LEU A 84 17.81 9.48 -9.86
CA LEU A 84 17.56 8.21 -9.17
C LEU A 84 18.85 7.53 -8.67
N THR A 85 20.03 7.87 -9.21
CA THR A 85 21.31 7.24 -8.82
C THR A 85 21.71 7.57 -7.39
N ARG A 86 21.14 8.64 -6.82
CA ARG A 86 21.31 9.01 -5.40
C ARG A 86 20.79 7.95 -4.42
N HIS A 87 19.99 7.01 -4.91
CA HIS A 87 19.43 5.93 -4.11
C HIS A 87 20.17 4.59 -4.31
N ASP A 88 21.25 4.54 -5.09
CA ASP A 88 22.00 3.31 -5.35
C ASP A 88 22.58 2.70 -4.07
N ASP A 89 23.02 3.53 -3.14
CA ASP A 89 23.57 3.06 -1.85
C ASP A 89 22.48 2.45 -0.95
N VAL A 90 21.23 2.94 -1.07
CA VAL A 90 20.07 2.32 -0.40
C VAL A 90 19.82 0.93 -0.96
N LEU A 91 19.83 0.77 -2.29
CA LEU A 91 19.65 -0.53 -2.95
C LEU A 91 20.78 -1.51 -2.62
N LYS A 92 22.04 -1.03 -2.58
CA LYS A 92 23.20 -1.84 -2.16
C LYS A 92 23.07 -2.30 -0.71
N TYR A 93 22.65 -1.41 0.19
CA TYR A 93 22.45 -1.76 1.59
C TYR A 93 21.33 -2.80 1.76
N GLN A 94 20.18 -2.59 1.10
CA GLN A 94 19.06 -3.54 1.13
C GLN A 94 19.45 -4.90 0.54
N ARG A 95 20.24 -4.92 -0.54
CA ARG A 95 20.85 -6.14 -1.05
C ARG A 95 21.68 -6.86 0.02
N ALA A 96 22.56 -6.17 0.72
CA ALA A 96 23.37 -6.78 1.78
C ALA A 96 22.49 -7.35 2.91
N LEU A 97 21.40 -6.67 3.27
CA LEU A 97 20.44 -7.17 4.26
C LEU A 97 19.74 -8.45 3.82
N ARG A 98 19.27 -8.53 2.57
CA ARG A 98 18.62 -9.74 2.03
C ARG A 98 19.53 -10.98 2.10
N HIS A 99 20.82 -10.79 1.85
CA HIS A 99 21.83 -11.85 1.87
C HIS A 99 22.42 -12.13 3.26
N SER A 100 21.98 -11.42 4.31
CA SER A 100 22.47 -11.65 5.66
C SER A 100 21.94 -12.97 6.23
N LYS A 101 22.73 -13.61 7.11
CA LYS A 101 22.42 -14.94 7.67
C LYS A 101 21.13 -14.99 8.49
N GLU A 102 20.75 -13.86 9.08
CA GLU A 102 19.57 -13.72 9.95
C GLU A 102 18.34 -13.23 9.16
N SER A 103 18.50 -12.96 7.86
CA SER A 103 17.42 -12.44 7.03
C SER A 103 16.34 -13.48 6.79
N LYS A 104 15.10 -13.10 7.12
CA LYS A 104 13.90 -13.85 6.70
C LYS A 104 13.70 -13.84 5.18
N TRP A 105 14.38 -12.93 4.46
CA TRP A 105 14.37 -12.87 3.00
C TRP A 105 15.29 -13.93 2.37
N ALA A 106 16.26 -14.51 3.11
CA ALA A 106 17.16 -15.51 2.55
C ALA A 106 16.40 -16.76 2.05
N GLU A 107 15.34 -17.18 2.74
CA GLU A 107 14.45 -18.26 2.28
C GLU A 107 13.72 -17.87 0.99
N ILE A 108 13.30 -16.60 0.86
CA ILE A 108 12.66 -16.08 -0.34
C ILE A 108 13.63 -16.12 -1.52
N ASN A 109 14.88 -15.71 -1.34
CA ASN A 109 15.89 -15.80 -2.39
C ASN A 109 16.09 -17.24 -2.90
N ALA A 110 16.14 -18.21 -1.97
CA ALA A 110 16.30 -19.62 -2.34
C ALA A 110 15.10 -20.19 -3.11
N LEU A 111 13.88 -19.76 -2.77
CA LEU A 111 12.65 -20.22 -3.43
C LEU A 111 12.37 -19.47 -4.74
N TYR A 112 12.83 -18.24 -4.87
CA TYR A 112 12.53 -17.32 -5.98
C TYR A 112 13.83 -16.73 -6.57
N PRO A 113 14.59 -17.52 -7.34
CA PRO A 113 15.90 -17.11 -7.87
C PRO A 113 15.84 -16.04 -8.97
N ASN A 114 14.74 -15.94 -9.75
CA ASN A 114 14.57 -14.86 -10.71
C ASN A 114 14.25 -13.54 -9.99
N VAL A 115 13.45 -13.58 -8.91
CA VAL A 115 13.20 -12.44 -8.04
C VAL A 115 14.49 -11.96 -7.38
N GLU A 116 15.29 -12.87 -6.83
CA GLU A 116 16.61 -12.56 -6.28
C GLU A 116 17.50 -11.87 -7.33
N LYS A 117 17.65 -12.51 -8.50
CA LYS A 117 18.47 -11.97 -9.59
C LYS A 117 17.97 -10.60 -10.05
N PHE A 118 16.67 -10.39 -10.13
CA PHE A 118 16.09 -9.11 -10.48
C PHE A 118 16.45 -8.04 -9.45
N LEU A 119 16.17 -8.28 -8.16
CA LEU A 119 16.45 -7.32 -7.08
C LEU A 119 17.95 -7.05 -6.87
N ASP A 120 18.82 -8.00 -7.19
CA ASP A 120 20.28 -7.85 -7.05
C ASP A 120 20.91 -7.00 -8.16
N ASN A 121 20.26 -6.93 -9.33
CA ASN A 121 20.72 -6.17 -10.48
C ASN A 121 19.84 -4.93 -10.77
N LEU A 122 18.82 -4.70 -9.96
CA LEU A 122 17.87 -3.62 -10.17
C LEU A 122 18.55 -2.26 -9.99
N THR A 123 18.43 -1.42 -11.01
CA THR A 123 18.50 0.04 -10.84
C THR A 123 17.08 0.60 -10.82
N LEU A 124 16.83 1.69 -10.09
CA LEU A 124 15.47 2.28 -10.07
C LEU A 124 14.99 2.69 -11.46
N GLN A 125 15.91 2.99 -12.39
CA GLN A 125 15.57 3.33 -13.76
C GLN A 125 14.97 2.14 -14.52
N ASP A 126 15.32 0.91 -14.16
CA ASP A 126 14.95 -0.33 -14.87
C ASP A 126 13.58 -0.90 -14.48
N ILE A 127 12.96 -0.34 -13.45
CA ILE A 127 11.60 -0.73 -13.05
C ILE A 127 10.67 -0.47 -14.24
N ALA A 128 9.90 -1.49 -14.63
CA ALA A 128 9.01 -1.46 -15.79
C ALA A 128 9.71 -1.30 -17.17
N ASN A 129 11.00 -1.60 -17.28
CA ASN A 129 11.72 -1.57 -18.56
C ASN A 129 11.96 -2.95 -19.18
N THR A 130 11.83 -4.04 -18.40
CA THR A 130 12.09 -5.40 -18.87
C THR A 130 10.85 -6.26 -18.69
N LEU A 131 10.33 -6.81 -19.80
CA LEU A 131 9.27 -7.81 -19.78
C LEU A 131 9.89 -9.21 -19.83
N ASP A 132 9.81 -9.93 -18.71
CA ASP A 132 10.21 -11.33 -18.58
C ASP A 132 9.07 -12.09 -17.88
N GLU A 133 8.37 -12.95 -18.63
CA GLU A 133 7.21 -13.67 -18.11
C GLU A 133 7.57 -14.63 -16.96
N ALA A 134 8.77 -15.23 -16.98
CA ALA A 134 9.21 -16.12 -15.91
C ALA A 134 9.45 -15.32 -14.62
N LEU A 135 10.05 -14.13 -14.73
CA LEU A 135 10.16 -13.20 -13.62
C LEU A 135 8.78 -12.77 -13.11
N LEU A 136 7.84 -12.42 -14.00
CA LEU A 136 6.51 -11.98 -13.60
C LEU A 136 5.69 -13.06 -12.88
N ASP A 137 5.75 -14.31 -13.36
CA ASP A 137 5.15 -15.47 -12.69
C ASP A 137 5.73 -15.68 -11.29
N GLU A 138 7.05 -15.51 -11.17
CA GLU A 138 7.76 -15.68 -9.91
C GLU A 138 7.49 -14.54 -8.92
N ILE A 139 7.40 -13.29 -9.40
CA ILE A 139 6.98 -12.13 -8.59
C ILE A 139 5.57 -12.35 -8.03
N GLU A 140 4.62 -12.77 -8.88
CA GLU A 140 3.25 -13.07 -8.47
C GLU A 140 3.21 -14.14 -7.37
N THR A 141 3.94 -15.24 -7.57
CA THR A 141 4.02 -16.34 -6.60
C THR A 141 4.71 -15.90 -5.29
N CYS A 142 5.78 -15.12 -5.38
CA CYS A 142 6.50 -14.58 -4.23
C CYS A 142 5.59 -13.69 -3.38
N LEU A 143 4.92 -12.70 -3.99
CA LEU A 143 4.00 -11.80 -3.29
C LEU A 143 2.84 -12.56 -2.62
N LEU A 144 2.31 -13.61 -3.27
CA LEU A 144 1.31 -14.50 -2.65
C LEU A 144 1.85 -15.25 -1.44
N ALA A 145 3.07 -15.79 -1.52
CA ALA A 145 3.67 -16.55 -0.44
C ALA A 145 3.98 -15.66 0.78
N LEU A 146 4.40 -14.41 0.57
CA LEU A 146 4.53 -13.43 1.65
C LEU A 146 3.20 -13.25 2.42
N HIS A 147 2.08 -13.40 1.70
CA HIS A 147 0.71 -13.37 2.21
C HIS A 147 0.16 -14.70 2.70
N GLY A 148 0.99 -15.72 2.91
CA GLY A 148 0.52 -17.05 3.30
C GLY A 148 -0.43 -17.66 2.26
N ASN A 149 -0.24 -17.30 0.98
CA ASN A 149 -1.10 -17.65 -0.17
C ASN A 149 -2.58 -17.25 0.00
N GLY A 150 -2.88 -16.29 0.88
CA GLY A 150 -4.24 -15.89 1.21
C GLY A 150 -4.97 -16.87 2.12
N TYR A 151 -4.27 -17.80 2.79
CA TYR A 151 -4.85 -18.66 3.82
C TYR A 151 -4.93 -17.96 5.17
N TYR A 152 -6.05 -18.20 5.85
CA TYR A 152 -6.32 -17.72 7.21
C TYR A 152 -6.60 -18.90 8.13
N THR A 153 -6.18 -18.76 9.39
CA THR A 153 -6.67 -19.57 10.49
C THR A 153 -7.85 -18.86 11.14
N PHE A 154 -8.74 -19.66 11.72
CA PHE A 154 -9.95 -19.19 12.35
C PHE A 154 -10.12 -19.89 13.69
N GLU A 155 -10.26 -19.12 14.75
CA GLU A 155 -10.48 -19.61 16.10
C GLU A 155 -11.63 -18.85 16.77
N PHE A 156 -12.46 -19.55 17.54
CA PHE A 156 -13.41 -18.91 18.42
C PHE A 156 -12.80 -18.77 19.80
N VAL A 157 -12.65 -17.55 20.28
CA VAL A 157 -12.20 -17.25 21.64
C VAL A 157 -13.36 -16.70 22.47
N GLU A 158 -13.34 -17.00 23.77
CA GLU A 158 -14.30 -16.45 24.72
C GLU A 158 -13.96 -14.98 25.00
N SER A 159 -14.93 -14.08 24.83
CA SER A 159 -14.73 -12.65 25.09
C SER A 159 -14.34 -12.42 26.55
N MET A 160 -13.41 -11.49 26.77
CA MET A 160 -13.09 -10.98 28.10
C MET A 160 -14.30 -10.33 28.78
N PHE A 161 -15.33 -9.96 28.02
CA PHE A 161 -16.62 -9.50 28.50
C PHE A 161 -17.64 -10.64 28.43
N ALA A 162 -17.98 -11.23 29.57
CA ALA A 162 -18.86 -12.41 29.69
C ALA A 162 -20.23 -12.26 29.00
N ALA A 163 -20.69 -11.03 28.73
CA ALA A 163 -21.94 -10.75 28.03
C ALA A 163 -21.86 -10.88 26.50
N GLU A 164 -20.65 -10.92 25.92
CA GLU A 164 -20.41 -10.89 24.48
C GLU A 164 -20.22 -12.28 23.84
N GLY A 165 -20.02 -13.32 24.65
CA GLY A 165 -19.94 -14.71 24.19
C GLY A 165 -18.64 -15.05 23.44
N LEU A 166 -18.71 -16.01 22.51
CA LEU A 166 -17.59 -16.41 21.66
C LEU A 166 -17.43 -15.43 20.50
N PHE A 167 -16.22 -14.93 20.27
CA PHE A 167 -15.87 -14.08 19.15
C PHE A 167 -14.88 -14.80 18.21
N PRO A 168 -15.08 -14.71 16.89
CA PRO A 168 -14.12 -15.26 15.94
C PRO A 168 -12.87 -14.38 15.81
N ILE A 169 -11.69 -14.94 16.03
CA ILE A 169 -10.42 -14.37 15.60
C ILE A 169 -10.07 -14.99 14.24
N ILE A 170 -9.72 -14.13 13.28
CA ILE A 170 -9.16 -14.50 11.98
C ILE A 170 -7.69 -14.11 12.00
N GLU A 171 -6.78 -15.04 11.84
CA GLU A 171 -5.34 -14.73 11.78
C GLU A 171 -4.78 -15.17 10.43
N LEU A 172 -3.68 -14.54 10.03
CA LEU A 172 -2.91 -15.04 8.90
C LEU A 172 -2.43 -16.45 9.20
N SER A 173 -2.38 -17.30 8.17
CA SER A 173 -1.69 -18.58 8.26
C SER A 173 -0.29 -18.40 8.86
N GLU A 174 0.14 -19.36 9.69
CA GLU A 174 1.51 -19.44 10.22
C GLU A 174 2.60 -19.41 9.14
N THR A 175 2.23 -19.69 7.88
CA THR A 175 3.12 -19.61 6.71
C THR A 175 3.31 -18.20 6.17
N ALA A 176 2.46 -17.25 6.55
CA ALA A 176 2.60 -15.86 6.15
C ALA A 176 3.87 -15.25 6.76
N LYS A 177 4.51 -14.33 6.02
CA LYS A 177 5.77 -13.71 6.42
C LYS A 177 5.62 -12.20 6.62
N PRO A 178 4.73 -11.75 7.50
CA PRO A 178 4.32 -10.35 7.51
C PRO A 178 5.39 -9.41 8.11
N SER A 179 6.40 -9.92 8.83
CA SER A 179 7.58 -9.14 9.20
C SER A 179 8.36 -8.61 7.98
N LEU A 180 8.25 -9.26 6.82
CA LEU A 180 8.89 -8.78 5.60
C LEU A 180 8.26 -7.47 5.08
N PHE A 181 7.03 -7.14 5.47
CA PHE A 181 6.44 -5.81 5.24
C PHE A 181 7.07 -4.71 6.11
N VAL A 182 7.90 -5.06 7.08
CA VAL A 182 8.67 -4.10 7.88
C VAL A 182 10.11 -4.10 7.40
N ASP A 183 10.75 -5.28 7.45
CA ASP A 183 12.20 -5.42 7.24
C ASP A 183 12.61 -5.19 5.78
N HIS A 184 11.71 -5.49 4.83
CA HIS A 184 11.98 -5.51 3.38
C HIS A 184 10.83 -4.87 2.58
N ALA A 185 10.24 -3.81 3.13
CA ALA A 185 9.14 -3.09 2.47
C ALA A 185 9.53 -2.57 1.08
N LEU A 186 10.77 -2.11 0.91
CA LEU A 186 11.26 -1.56 -0.37
C LEU A 186 11.14 -2.61 -1.48
N GLU A 187 11.65 -3.81 -1.26
CA GLU A 187 11.55 -4.92 -2.21
C GLU A 187 10.10 -5.18 -2.61
N ILE A 188 9.20 -5.30 -1.63
CA ILE A 188 7.79 -5.58 -1.88
C ILE A 188 7.18 -4.52 -2.79
N PHE A 189 7.44 -3.23 -2.53
CA PHE A 189 6.92 -2.14 -3.37
C PHE A 189 7.55 -2.13 -4.77
N LEU A 190 8.85 -2.40 -4.91
CA LEU A 190 9.53 -2.48 -6.20
C LEU A 190 9.00 -3.64 -7.06
N LEU A 191 8.83 -4.82 -6.47
CA LEU A 191 8.24 -5.98 -7.12
C LEU A 191 6.78 -5.72 -7.51
N THR A 192 6.00 -5.12 -6.61
CA THR A 192 4.61 -4.74 -6.87
C THR A 192 4.51 -3.75 -8.03
N GLU A 193 5.39 -2.75 -8.10
CA GLU A 193 5.38 -1.77 -9.19
C GLU A 193 5.73 -2.39 -10.53
N HIS A 194 6.74 -3.26 -10.56
CA HIS A 194 7.09 -4.00 -11.76
C HIS A 194 5.92 -4.88 -12.24
N LEU A 195 5.25 -5.58 -11.31
CA LEU A 195 4.09 -6.42 -11.62
C LEU A 195 2.87 -5.59 -12.06
N LEU A 196 2.58 -4.47 -11.39
CA LEU A 196 1.46 -3.57 -11.73
C LEU A 196 1.60 -2.99 -13.14
N HIS A 197 2.83 -2.78 -13.61
CA HIS A 197 3.07 -2.27 -14.95
C HIS A 197 2.65 -3.26 -16.04
N TYR A 198 2.99 -4.54 -15.90
CA TYR A 198 2.74 -5.56 -16.93
C TYR A 198 1.48 -6.40 -16.69
N ARG A 199 1.16 -6.69 -15.43
CA ARG A 199 0.04 -7.55 -14.99
C ARG A 199 -0.78 -6.88 -13.87
N PRO A 200 -1.45 -5.76 -14.14
CA PRO A 200 -2.25 -5.02 -13.15
C PRO A 200 -3.44 -5.81 -12.57
N PHE A 201 -3.76 -6.96 -13.16
CA PHE A 201 -4.85 -7.84 -12.74
C PHE A 201 -4.39 -9.19 -12.19
N SER A 202 -3.09 -9.31 -11.90
CA SER A 202 -2.47 -10.46 -11.26
C SER A 202 -3.27 -10.94 -10.03
N TRP A 203 -3.31 -12.25 -9.82
CA TRP A 203 -4.03 -12.85 -8.70
C TRP A 203 -3.42 -12.41 -7.36
N ALA A 204 -2.09 -12.28 -7.29
CA ALA A 204 -1.40 -11.77 -6.10
C ALA A 204 -1.94 -10.42 -5.63
N LEU A 205 -2.09 -9.49 -6.57
CA LEU A 205 -2.61 -8.15 -6.29
C LEU A 205 -4.08 -8.19 -5.87
N ARG A 206 -4.88 -9.11 -6.42
CA ARG A 206 -6.26 -9.29 -5.98
C ARG A 206 -6.35 -9.83 -4.56
N VAL A 207 -5.52 -10.82 -4.21
CA VAL A 207 -5.42 -11.36 -2.85
C VAL A 207 -5.01 -10.26 -1.88
N ALA A 208 -4.03 -9.42 -2.23
CA ALA A 208 -3.65 -8.26 -1.43
C ALA A 208 -4.82 -7.30 -1.13
N LEU A 209 -5.78 -7.17 -2.06
CA LEU A 209 -6.91 -6.24 -1.97
C LEU A 209 -8.14 -6.82 -1.26
N SER A 210 -8.36 -8.12 -1.38
CA SER A 210 -9.51 -8.84 -0.80
C SER A 210 -9.36 -9.16 0.67
N VAL A 211 -8.14 -9.00 1.20
CA VAL A 211 -7.79 -9.41 2.53
C VAL A 211 -7.95 -8.23 3.48
N ASP A 212 -8.87 -8.42 4.43
CA ASP A 212 -8.96 -7.62 5.63
C ASP A 212 -8.03 -8.29 6.66
N LEU A 213 -6.77 -7.86 6.70
CA LEU A 213 -5.86 -8.34 7.74
C LEU A 213 -6.36 -7.83 9.08
N THR A 214 -6.44 -8.72 10.05
CA THR A 214 -6.61 -8.33 11.43
C THR A 214 -5.50 -7.35 11.81
N CYS A 215 -5.97 -6.26 12.41
CA CYS A 215 -5.41 -5.32 13.39
C CYS A 215 -3.92 -5.34 13.81
N ASP A 216 -3.11 -6.35 13.49
CA ASP A 216 -1.79 -6.58 14.08
C ASP A 216 -0.63 -6.08 13.22
N PHE A 217 -0.92 -5.41 12.10
CA PHE A 217 0.10 -4.78 11.27
C PHE A 217 0.03 -3.25 11.34
N ASP A 218 0.71 -2.71 12.34
CA ASP A 218 1.25 -1.35 12.33
C ASP A 218 2.40 -1.28 11.29
N SER A 219 2.16 -1.70 10.04
CA SER A 219 3.22 -1.92 9.04
C SER A 219 2.84 -1.41 7.64
N TYR A 220 3.79 -1.48 6.70
CA TYR A 220 3.60 -1.04 5.31
C TYR A 220 2.49 -1.78 4.56
N HIS A 221 1.94 -2.89 5.10
CA HIS A 221 0.89 -3.65 4.40
C HIS A 221 -0.34 -2.82 4.07
N MET A 222 -0.89 -2.11 5.06
CA MET A 222 -2.11 -1.32 4.84
C MET A 222 -1.85 -0.19 3.83
N ALA A 223 -0.69 0.45 3.91
CA ALA A 223 -0.26 1.45 2.94
C ALA A 223 -0.11 0.86 1.54
N TRP A 224 0.49 -0.33 1.42
CA TRP A 224 0.64 -1.10 0.19
C TRP A 224 -0.71 -1.50 -0.42
N ARG A 225 -1.69 -1.92 0.39
CA ARG A 225 -3.06 -2.23 -0.05
C ARG A 225 -3.72 -0.99 -0.66
N ARG A 226 -3.69 0.16 0.04
CA ARG A 226 -4.26 1.42 -0.49
C ARG A 226 -3.57 1.85 -1.78
N TYR A 227 -2.25 1.70 -1.85
CA TYR A 227 -1.45 1.99 -3.03
C TYR A 227 -1.85 1.11 -4.23
N THR A 228 -1.87 -0.20 -4.03
CA THR A 228 -2.27 -1.18 -5.05
C THR A 228 -3.70 -0.93 -5.53
N ALA A 229 -4.63 -0.67 -4.60
CA ALA A 229 -6.03 -0.39 -4.93
C ALA A 229 -6.16 0.83 -5.85
N ASN A 230 -5.46 1.92 -5.51
CA ASN A 230 -5.44 3.14 -6.30
C ASN A 230 -4.93 2.89 -7.73
N ARG A 231 -3.83 2.12 -7.86
CA ARG A 231 -3.23 1.80 -9.16
C ARG A 231 -4.16 0.94 -10.02
N VAL A 232 -4.70 -0.14 -9.46
CA VAL A 232 -5.61 -1.05 -10.18
C VAL A 232 -6.89 -0.32 -10.62
N LEU A 233 -7.49 0.50 -9.75
CA LEU A 233 -8.69 1.27 -10.09
C LEU A 233 -8.43 2.26 -11.24
N ASN A 234 -7.32 2.99 -11.20
CA ASN A 234 -6.95 3.90 -12.28
C ASN A 234 -6.70 3.14 -13.59
N THR A 235 -6.04 1.99 -13.55
CA THR A 235 -5.86 1.13 -14.73
C THR A 235 -7.20 0.64 -15.29
N LEU A 236 -8.13 0.19 -14.45
CA LEU A 236 -9.48 -0.20 -14.88
C LEU A 236 -10.22 0.97 -15.53
N LEU A 237 -10.12 2.16 -14.94
CA LEU A 237 -10.77 3.37 -15.43
C LEU A 237 -10.22 3.81 -16.79
N ILE A 238 -8.89 3.84 -16.96
CA ILE A 238 -8.21 4.16 -18.22
C ILE A 238 -8.65 3.18 -19.32
N ASN A 239 -8.77 1.90 -18.97
CA ASN A 239 -9.26 0.84 -19.87
C ASN A 239 -10.79 0.84 -20.05
N ARG A 240 -11.51 1.84 -19.53
CA ARG A 240 -12.98 1.99 -19.59
C ARG A 240 -13.74 0.79 -19.01
N ASN A 241 -13.13 0.01 -18.13
CA ASN A 241 -13.74 -1.13 -17.48
C ASN A 241 -14.50 -0.70 -16.22
N LEU A 242 -15.60 0.03 -16.41
CA LEU A 242 -16.41 0.54 -15.28
C LEU A 242 -16.96 -0.60 -14.42
N LYS A 243 -17.36 -1.73 -15.03
CA LYS A 243 -17.82 -2.91 -14.27
C LYS A 243 -16.75 -3.40 -13.29
N GLY A 244 -15.50 -3.45 -13.75
CA GLY A 244 -14.35 -3.80 -12.90
C GLY A 244 -14.11 -2.76 -11.80
N VAL A 245 -14.22 -1.46 -12.10
CA VAL A 245 -14.12 -0.39 -11.09
C VAL A 245 -15.17 -0.58 -10.00
N TYR A 246 -16.44 -0.77 -10.37
CA TYR A 246 -17.53 -1.01 -9.41
C TYR A 246 -17.30 -2.28 -8.58
N ALA A 247 -16.95 -3.39 -9.24
CA ALA A 247 -16.75 -4.66 -8.56
C ALA A 247 -15.61 -4.57 -7.53
N LEU A 248 -14.46 -4.02 -7.91
CA LEU A 248 -13.33 -3.86 -7.00
C LEU A 248 -13.63 -2.86 -5.89
N ALA A 249 -14.13 -1.67 -6.22
CA ALA A 249 -14.40 -0.65 -5.21
C ALA A 249 -15.44 -1.11 -4.18
N SER A 250 -16.39 -1.95 -4.57
CA SER A 250 -17.41 -2.49 -3.66
C SER A 250 -16.88 -3.53 -2.67
N THR A 251 -15.68 -4.09 -2.90
CA THR A 251 -15.02 -5.04 -1.97
C THR A 251 -13.99 -4.37 -1.06
N LEU A 252 -13.67 -3.09 -1.30
CA LEU A 252 -12.70 -2.35 -0.50
C LEU A 252 -13.38 -1.77 0.75
N GLU A 253 -12.63 -1.71 1.84
CA GLU A 253 -13.06 -0.99 3.04
C GLU A 253 -13.22 0.51 2.75
N LEU A 254 -14.14 1.18 3.47
CA LEU A 254 -14.43 2.59 3.21
C LEU A 254 -13.23 3.48 3.55
N ASN A 255 -12.35 3.08 4.47
CA ASN A 255 -11.07 3.76 4.73
C ASN A 255 -10.18 3.78 3.47
N THR A 256 -10.07 2.63 2.79
CA THR A 256 -9.30 2.53 1.54
C THR A 256 -9.95 3.39 0.44
N VAL A 257 -11.27 3.31 0.29
CA VAL A 257 -12.01 4.14 -0.68
C VAL A 257 -11.83 5.64 -0.38
N HIS A 258 -11.89 6.03 0.88
CA HIS A 258 -11.67 7.42 1.31
C HIS A 258 -10.26 7.90 0.92
N ALA A 259 -9.23 7.11 1.19
CA ALA A 259 -7.85 7.42 0.80
C ALA A 259 -7.70 7.62 -0.72
N ILE A 260 -8.30 6.72 -1.51
CA ILE A 260 -8.29 6.83 -2.97
C ILE A 260 -8.97 8.12 -3.43
N CYS A 261 -10.10 8.51 -2.81
CA CYS A 261 -10.78 9.77 -3.15
C CYS A 261 -9.88 10.98 -2.90
N GLN A 262 -9.14 11.01 -1.79
CA GLN A 262 -8.20 12.09 -1.48
C GLN A 262 -7.06 12.17 -2.50
N ARG A 263 -6.50 11.03 -2.92
CA ARG A 263 -5.41 11.00 -3.92
C ARG A 263 -5.85 11.44 -5.32
N ASN A 264 -7.15 11.38 -5.61
CA ASN A 264 -7.69 11.57 -6.95
C ASN A 264 -8.69 12.73 -7.02
N VAL A 265 -8.50 13.81 -6.25
CA VAL A 265 -9.40 14.98 -6.25
C VAL A 265 -9.63 15.61 -7.63
N ALA A 266 -8.65 15.50 -8.53
CA ALA A 266 -8.75 15.99 -9.90
C ALA A 266 -9.52 15.03 -10.84
N ASN A 267 -9.61 13.74 -10.50
CA ASN A 267 -10.25 12.72 -11.33
C ASN A 267 -11.75 12.60 -11.00
N LYS A 268 -12.54 13.57 -11.48
CA LYS A 268 -14.00 13.63 -11.26
C LYS A 268 -14.73 12.37 -11.72
N HIS A 269 -14.21 11.71 -12.76
CA HIS A 269 -14.81 10.49 -13.28
C HIS A 269 -14.69 9.33 -12.28
N LEU A 270 -13.49 9.11 -11.72
CA LEU A 270 -13.28 8.12 -10.66
C LEU A 270 -14.13 8.43 -9.43
N LEU A 271 -14.11 9.68 -8.96
CA LEU A 271 -14.88 10.10 -7.79
C LEU A 271 -16.38 9.83 -7.95
N THR A 272 -16.93 10.05 -9.14
CA THR A 272 -18.34 9.75 -9.45
C THR A 272 -18.64 8.26 -9.32
N GLN A 273 -17.74 7.39 -9.79
CA GLN A 273 -17.93 5.93 -9.64
C GLN A 273 -17.86 5.52 -8.17
N LEU A 274 -16.88 6.04 -7.42
CA LEU A 274 -16.71 5.76 -6.00
C LEU A 274 -17.90 6.28 -5.16
N LEU A 275 -18.45 7.45 -5.48
CA LEU A 275 -19.66 7.98 -4.82
C LEU A 275 -20.83 7.01 -4.97
N SER A 276 -21.03 6.46 -6.17
CA SER A 276 -22.10 5.48 -6.40
C SER A 276 -21.89 4.18 -5.61
N VAL A 277 -20.64 3.76 -5.38
CA VAL A 277 -20.34 2.59 -4.53
C VAL A 277 -20.66 2.91 -3.07
N VAL A 278 -20.20 4.05 -2.56
CA VAL A 278 -20.41 4.47 -1.17
C VAL A 278 -21.89 4.63 -0.85
N ASN A 279 -22.68 5.22 -1.74
CA ASN A 279 -24.13 5.37 -1.56
C ASN A 279 -24.89 4.04 -1.45
N ASN A 280 -24.34 2.96 -2.01
CA ASN A 280 -24.94 1.63 -1.97
C ASN A 280 -24.40 0.76 -0.82
N CYS A 281 -23.43 1.26 -0.04
CA CYS A 281 -22.85 0.54 1.08
C CYS A 281 -23.79 0.59 2.29
N LYS A 282 -24.04 -0.57 2.93
CA LYS A 282 -24.95 -0.69 4.08
C LYS A 282 -24.33 -0.26 5.41
N GLY A 283 -23.01 -0.10 5.49
CA GLY A 283 -22.30 0.35 6.67
C GLY A 283 -20.84 -0.15 6.73
N ASP A 284 -20.00 0.61 7.41
CA ASP A 284 -18.63 0.26 7.81
C ASP A 284 -18.49 0.66 9.29
N THR A 285 -17.71 -0.09 10.07
CA THR A 285 -17.48 0.12 11.50
C THR A 285 -16.73 1.42 11.81
N TYR A 286 -15.96 1.96 10.86
CA TYR A 286 -15.05 3.09 11.10
C TYR A 286 -15.40 4.36 10.33
N ILE A 287 -16.06 4.25 9.18
CA ILE A 287 -16.54 5.39 8.39
C ILE A 287 -18.02 5.28 8.12
N GLU A 288 -18.78 6.30 8.53
CA GLU A 288 -20.18 6.40 8.13
C GLU A 288 -20.29 6.66 6.61
N PRO A 289 -20.96 5.78 5.82
CA PRO A 289 -21.06 5.94 4.37
C PRO A 289 -21.63 7.31 3.95
N LYS A 290 -22.61 7.83 4.70
CA LYS A 290 -23.22 9.14 4.43
C LYS A 290 -22.22 10.28 4.53
N ARG A 291 -21.34 10.24 5.54
CA ARG A 291 -20.29 11.24 5.74
C ARG A 291 -19.28 11.20 4.60
N LEU A 292 -18.86 10.01 4.19
CA LEU A 292 -17.96 9.85 3.05
C LEU A 292 -18.61 10.28 1.74
N ALA A 293 -19.89 9.96 1.51
CA ALA A 293 -20.63 10.40 0.32
C ALA A 293 -20.73 11.93 0.23
N ALA A 294 -21.01 12.61 1.35
CA ALA A 294 -21.02 14.08 1.40
C ALA A 294 -19.64 14.67 1.07
N HIS A 295 -18.58 14.07 1.58
CA HIS A 295 -17.20 14.46 1.26
C HIS A 295 -16.83 14.24 -0.21
N ILE A 296 -17.16 13.09 -0.79
CA ILE A 296 -16.90 12.84 -2.21
C ILE A 296 -17.69 13.83 -3.08
N THR A 297 -18.94 14.14 -2.69
CA THR A 297 -19.76 15.13 -3.39
C THR A 297 -19.13 16.52 -3.37
N SER A 298 -18.55 16.94 -2.24
CA SER A 298 -17.84 18.22 -2.17
C SER A 298 -16.59 18.21 -3.07
N LEU A 299 -15.81 17.11 -3.07
CA LEU A 299 -14.66 16.95 -3.96
C LEU A 299 -15.06 16.99 -5.44
N ILE A 300 -16.23 16.46 -5.83
CA ILE A 300 -16.70 16.51 -7.22
C ILE A 300 -17.09 17.93 -7.64
N SER A 301 -17.61 18.73 -6.71
CA SER A 301 -18.20 20.05 -6.98
C SER A 301 -17.18 21.18 -7.09
N VAL A 302 -15.93 20.94 -6.66
CA VAL A 302 -14.77 21.85 -6.77
C VAL A 302 -14.08 21.67 -8.11
#